data_AF-A0A8T4Y721-F1
#
_entry.id   AF-A0A8T4Y721-F1
#
_cell.length_a   1.000
_cell.length_b   1.000
_cell.length_c   1.000
_cell.angle_alpha   90.00
_cell.angle_beta   90.00
_cell.angle_gamma   90.00
#
_symmetry.space_group_name_H-M   'P 1'
#
loop_
_entity.id
_entity.type
_entity.pdbx_description
1 polymer ?
#
loop_
_entity_poly.entity_id
_entity_poly.type
_entity_poly.pdbx_seq_one_letter_code
_entity_poly.pdbx_strand_id
1 'polypeptide(L)'
;MGLIPADGELKNMAIDGEEINIFLENPLIVREVTSHAESLEELEKLLKKVELAKGKYGREPMKYLIVLTAPASIADEMRERAKKAT
;
A
#
# COMPACT_ATOMS: atom_id res chain seq x y z
N MET A 1 7.59 -19.52 -7.39
CA MET A 1 8.60 -18.50 -7.00
C MET A 1 7.91 -17.45 -6.16
N GLY A 2 8.52 -17.02 -5.05
CA GLY A 2 8.01 -15.90 -4.26
C GLY A 2 8.34 -14.55 -4.91
N LEU A 3 7.55 -13.52 -4.60
CA LEU A 3 7.78 -12.15 -5.06
C LEU A 3 8.92 -11.45 -4.30
N ILE A 4 9.22 -11.91 -3.09
CA ILE A 4 10.27 -11.34 -2.23
C ILE A 4 11.56 -12.15 -2.46
N PRO A 5 12.68 -11.49 -2.84
CA PRO A 5 13.99 -12.13 -2.95
C PRO A 5 14.42 -12.80 -1.64
N ALA A 6 15.32 -13.79 -1.72
CA ALA A 6 15.78 -14.52 -0.53
C ALA A 6 16.51 -13.62 0.48
N ASP A 7 17.11 -12.54 0.01
CA ASP A 7 17.79 -11.48 0.77
C ASP A 7 16.92 -10.22 0.95
N GLY A 8 15.68 -10.25 0.45
CA GLY A 8 14.73 -9.15 0.55
C GLY A 8 14.05 -9.10 1.92
N GLU A 9 14.08 -7.94 2.58
CA GLU A 9 13.41 -7.72 3.86
C GLU A 9 12.33 -6.65 3.71
N LEU A 10 11.12 -7.00 4.15
CA LEU A 10 10.02 -6.04 4.29
C LEU A 10 10.25 -5.17 5.52
N LYS A 11 10.31 -3.86 5.33
CA LYS A 11 10.59 -2.91 6.42
C LYS A 11 9.66 -1.72 6.38
N ASN A 12 9.49 -1.07 7.52
CA ASN A 12 8.96 0.28 7.60
C ASN A 12 9.96 1.27 6.98
N MET A 13 9.47 2.29 6.29
CA MET A 13 10.29 3.28 5.57
C MET A 13 9.61 4.65 5.56
N ALA A 14 10.38 5.73 5.66
CA ALA A 14 9.87 7.09 5.44
C ALA A 14 10.31 7.61 4.06
N ILE A 15 9.37 8.13 3.28
CA ILE A 15 9.63 8.82 2.01
C ILE A 15 9.02 10.21 2.11
N ASP A 16 9.85 11.25 2.00
CA ASP A 16 9.44 12.66 2.08
C ASP A 16 8.58 13.00 3.32
N GLY A 17 8.91 12.37 4.45
CA GLY A 17 8.21 12.55 5.73
C GLY A 17 6.96 11.68 5.90
N GLU A 18 6.54 10.93 4.88
CA GLU A 18 5.44 9.97 4.97
C GLU A 18 5.97 8.58 5.35
N GLU A 19 5.46 8.03 6.45
CA GLU A 19 5.80 6.67 6.88
C GLU A 19 4.99 5.63 6.10
N ILE A 20 5.67 4.63 5.55
CA ILE A 20 5.09 3.47 4.89
C ILE A 20 5.24 2.28 5.85
N ASN A 21 4.13 1.59 6.15
CA ASN A 21 4.17 0.49 7.13
C ASN A 21 5.05 -0.66 6.64
N ILE A 22 4.91 -1.04 5.36
CA ILE A 22 5.63 -2.15 4.76
C ILE A 22 6.12 -1.74 3.38
N PHE A 23 7.44 -1.74 3.22
CA PHE A 23 8.13 -1.30 2.02
C PHE A 23 9.22 -2.29 1.63
N LEU A 24 9.39 -2.49 0.32
CA LEU A 24 10.56 -3.12 -0.29
C LEU A 24 10.91 -2.32 -1.53
N GLU A 25 12.19 -2.03 -1.74
CA GLU A 25 12.60 -1.26 -2.91
C GLU A 25 12.58 -2.13 -4.17
N ASN A 26 13.11 -3.36 -4.09
CA ASN A 26 13.23 -4.27 -5.22
C ASN A 26 12.70 -5.68 -4.88
N PRO A 27 11.53 -6.08 -5.42
CA PRO A 27 10.63 -5.26 -6.24
C PRO A 27 10.00 -4.12 -5.43
N LEU A 28 9.53 -3.07 -6.12
CA LEU A 28 8.96 -1.90 -5.44
C LEU A 28 7.59 -2.26 -4.86
N ILE A 29 7.52 -2.42 -3.54
CA ILE A 29 6.31 -2.74 -2.79
C ILE A 29 6.02 -1.58 -1.84
N VAL A 30 4.79 -1.11 -1.88
CA VAL A 30 4.24 -0.14 -0.92
C VAL A 30 2.99 -0.76 -0.33
N ARG A 31 2.97 -0.94 0.98
CA ARG A 31 1.87 -1.56 1.69
C ARG A 31 1.55 -0.84 2.99
N GLU A 32 0.24 -0.66 3.19
CA GLU A 32 -0.34 -0.10 4.40
C GLU A 32 -1.17 -1.17 5.12
N VAL A 33 -1.17 -1.10 6.45
CA VAL A 33 -1.88 -2.05 7.31
C VAL A 33 -2.61 -1.27 8.39
N THR A 34 -3.91 -1.46 8.49
CA THR A 34 -4.73 -0.91 9.58
C THR A 34 -5.60 -2.00 10.22
N SER A 35 -5.86 -1.86 11.51
CA SER A 35 -6.76 -2.75 12.25
C SER A 35 -8.23 -2.49 11.93
N HIS A 36 -8.59 -1.25 11.63
CA HIS A 36 -9.96 -0.85 11.35
C HIS A 36 -10.03 0.31 10.37
N ALA A 37 -11.01 0.29 9.46
CA ALA A 37 -11.30 1.41 8.58
C ALA A 37 -12.81 1.72 8.56
N GLU A 38 -13.16 2.94 8.96
CA GLU A 38 -14.53 3.49 8.91
C GLU A 38 -14.81 4.23 7.59
N SER A 39 -13.78 4.48 6.78
CA SER A 39 -13.86 5.29 5.56
C SER A 39 -12.79 4.85 4.55
N LEU A 40 -12.74 5.54 3.40
CA LEU A 40 -11.72 5.32 2.37
C LEU A 40 -10.39 6.03 2.62
N GLU A 41 -10.23 6.72 3.75
CA GLU A 41 -9.04 7.50 4.08
C GLU A 41 -7.75 6.65 3.98
N GLU A 42 -7.79 5.40 4.43
CA GLU A 42 -6.63 4.50 4.38
C GLU A 42 -6.23 4.11 2.95
N LEU A 43 -7.22 4.03 2.04
CA LEU A 43 -6.95 3.84 0.62
C LEU A 43 -6.30 5.09 0.02
N GLU A 44 -6.80 6.27 0.36
CA GLU A 44 -6.24 7.54 -0.11
C GLU A 44 -4.80 7.76 0.39
N LYS A 45 -4.52 7.42 1.66
CA LYS A 45 -3.17 7.41 2.24
C LYS A 45 -2.24 6.48 1.47
N LEU A 46 -2.68 5.25 1.18
CA LEU A 46 -1.88 4.31 0.38
C LEU A 46 -1.56 4.90 -1.00
N LEU A 47 -2.56 5.44 -1.71
CA LEU A 47 -2.36 6.00 -3.05
C LEU A 47 -1.39 7.19 -3.04
N LYS A 48 -1.46 8.07 -2.04
CA LYS A 48 -0.48 9.15 -1.85
C LYS A 48 0.95 8.62 -1.70
N LYS A 49 1.14 7.59 -0.86
CA LYS A 49 2.46 6.97 -0.61
C LYS A 49 2.99 6.24 -1.84
N VAL A 50 2.11 5.60 -2.61
CA VAL A 50 2.42 4.98 -3.89
C VAL A 50 2.95 6.01 -4.88
N GLU A 51 2.30 7.16 -5.02
CA GLU A 51 2.76 8.22 -5.92
C GLU A 51 4.12 8.79 -5.50
N LEU A 52 4.38 8.95 -4.20
CA LEU A 52 5.70 9.34 -3.69
C LEU A 52 6.78 8.31 -4.04
N ALA A 53 6.51 7.03 -3.79
CA ALA A 53 7.43 5.95 -4.14
C ALA A 53 7.67 5.87 -5.66
N LYS A 54 6.62 6.00 -6.46
CA LYS A 54 6.70 6.03 -7.92
C LYS A 54 7.56 7.20 -8.41
N GLY A 55 7.35 8.40 -7.87
CA GLY A 55 8.14 9.58 -8.19
C GLY A 55 9.62 9.40 -7.82
N LYS A 56 9.92 8.80 -6.67
CA LYS A 56 11.28 8.57 -6.19
C LYS A 56 12.04 7.49 -6.96
N TYR A 57 11.39 6.37 -7.29
CA TYR A 57 12.06 5.19 -7.86
C TYR A 57 11.78 4.98 -9.36
N GLY A 58 10.94 5.81 -9.98
CA GLY A 58 10.69 5.82 -11.42
C GLY A 58 10.00 4.56 -11.98
N ARG A 59 9.32 3.78 -11.13
CA ARG A 59 8.61 2.55 -11.52
C ARG A 59 7.30 2.39 -10.75
N GLU A 60 6.36 1.66 -11.33
CA GLU A 60 5.07 1.40 -10.70
C GLU A 60 5.24 0.46 -9.49
N PRO A 61 4.82 0.87 -8.28
CA PRO A 61 4.84 0.00 -7.11
C PRO A 61 3.75 -1.07 -7.18
N MET A 62 4.03 -2.24 -6.63
CA MET A 62 2.98 -3.13 -6.15
C MET A 62 2.35 -2.53 -4.88
N LYS A 63 1.02 -2.43 -4.89
CA LYS A 63 0.24 -1.68 -3.89
C LYS A 63 -0.63 -2.67 -3.11
N TYR A 64 -0.57 -2.63 -1.79
CA TYR A 64 -1.42 -3.48 -0.95
C TYR A 64 -2.00 -2.67 0.21
N LEU A 65 -3.31 -2.77 0.42
CA LEU A 65 -3.98 -2.30 1.62
C LEU A 65 -4.51 -3.51 2.38
N ILE A 66 -4.05 -3.73 3.61
CA ILE A 66 -4.63 -4.74 4.49
C ILE A 66 -5.41 -4.03 5.59
N VAL A 67 -6.72 -4.30 5.62
CA VAL A 67 -7.64 -3.83 6.64
C VAL A 67 -8.19 -5.05 7.36
N LEU A 68 -8.02 -5.12 8.69
CA LEU A 68 -8.51 -6.26 9.47
C LEU A 68 -10.04 -6.24 9.61
N THR A 69 -10.63 -5.07 9.87
CA THR A 69 -12.09 -4.91 9.99
C THR A 69 -12.58 -3.61 9.35
N ALA A 70 -13.77 -3.64 8.74
CA ALA A 70 -14.44 -2.45 8.20
C ALA A 70 -15.96 -2.73 8.07
N PRO A 71 -16.82 -1.69 8.08
CA PRO A 71 -18.21 -1.84 7.66
C PRO A 71 -18.31 -2.43 6.25
N ALA A 72 -19.31 -3.28 6.00
CA ALA A 72 -19.46 -3.98 4.71
C ALA A 72 -19.52 -3.01 3.51
N SER A 73 -20.24 -1.88 3.66
CA SER A 73 -20.31 -0.83 2.65
C SER A 73 -18.94 -0.25 2.28
N ILE A 74 -18.10 0.00 3.29
CA ILE A 74 -16.74 0.53 3.10
C ILE A 74 -15.84 -0.51 2.45
N ALA A 75 -15.90 -1.76 2.91
CA ALA A 75 -15.12 -2.86 2.33
C ALA A 75 -15.48 -3.09 0.85
N ASP A 76 -16.76 -3.01 0.50
CA ASP A 76 -17.22 -3.16 -0.88
C ASP A 76 -16.77 -1.99 -1.75
N GLU A 77 -16.86 -0.75 -1.25
CA GLU A 77 -16.34 0.41 -1.98
C GLU A 77 -14.82 0.34 -2.20
N MET A 78 -14.06 -0.08 -1.18
CA MET A 78 -12.61 -0.30 -1.32
C MET A 78 -12.29 -1.33 -2.40
N ARG A 79 -13.01 -2.45 -2.45
CA ARG A 79 -12.83 -3.49 -3.48
C ARG A 79 -13.14 -2.96 -4.88
N GLU A 80 -14.22 -2.20 -5.03
CA GLU A 80 -14.58 -1.61 -6.33
C GLU A 80 -13.53 -0.60 -6.81
N ARG A 81 -12.96 0.20 -5.90
CA ARG A 81 -11.85 1.10 -6.25
C ARG A 81 -10.56 0.35 -6.59
N ALA A 82 -10.25 -0.73 -5.87
CA ALA A 82 -9.07 -1.55 -6.15
C ALA A 82 -9.09 -2.14 -7.58
N LYS A 83 -10.26 -2.60 -8.06
CA LYS A 83 -10.43 -3.09 -9.44
C LYS A 83 -10.20 -2.02 -10.52
N LYS A 84 -10.43 -0.75 -10.19
CA LYS A 84 -10.25 0.38 -11.12
C LYS A 84 -8.85 0.98 -11.06
N ALA A 85 -8.10 0.71 -10.00
CA ALA A 85 -6.76 1.24 -9.76
C ALA A 85 -5.63 0.33 -10.33
N THR A 86 -6.00 -0.62 -11.19
CA THR A 86 -5.10 -1.60 -11.83
C THR A 86 -4.58 -1.10 -13.17
#